data_AF-A0A485C2T4-F1
#
_entry.id   AF-A0A485C2T4-F1
#
_cell.length_a   1.000
_cell.length_b   1.000
_cell.length_c   1.000
_cell.angle_alpha   90.00
_cell.angle_beta   90.00
_cell.angle_gamma   90.00
#
_symmetry.space_group_name_H-M   'P 1'
#
loop_
_entity.id
_entity.type
_entity.pdbx_description
1 polymer ?
#
loop_
_entity_poly.entity_id
_entity_poly.type
_entity_poly.pdbx_seq_one_letter_code
_entity_poly.pdbx_strand_id
1 'polypeptide(L)'
;MLRTNLTKTARWLLPLLGFSLAGCGVTQGITDGTKSAFNAVFYKKIKVLHLDFTAREALNTDSRESNSLSEPVVVRVYQLKDRKTFDKTVYQQLLQDGG
;
A
#
# COMPACT_ATOMS: atom_id res chain seq x y z
N MET A 1 14.26 -33.09 55.30
CA MET A 1 14.62 -31.73 54.86
C MET A 1 14.74 -31.55 53.33
N LEU A 2 14.81 -32.62 52.53
CA LEU A 2 14.94 -32.52 51.06
C LEU A 2 13.62 -32.13 50.36
N ARG A 3 12.46 -32.63 50.84
CA ARG A 3 11.13 -32.32 50.28
C ARG A 3 10.71 -30.85 50.43
N THR A 4 11.09 -30.18 51.52
CA THR A 4 10.70 -28.79 51.81
C THR A 4 11.48 -27.76 50.97
N ASN A 5 12.72 -28.08 50.57
CA ASN A 5 13.51 -27.24 49.67
C ASN A 5 13.03 -27.32 48.21
N LEU A 6 12.59 -28.50 47.75
CA LEU A 6 12.06 -28.70 46.39
C LEU A 6 10.75 -27.91 46.14
N THR A 7 9.89 -27.81 47.16
CA THR A 7 8.67 -26.99 47.10
C THR A 7 8.98 -25.48 47.12
N LYS A 8 10.08 -25.06 47.75
CA LYS A 8 10.49 -23.65 47.85
C LYS A 8 11.08 -23.14 46.54
N THR A 9 11.86 -23.96 45.83
CA THR A 9 12.37 -23.65 44.48
C THR A 9 11.27 -23.70 43.42
N ALA A 10 10.37 -24.69 43.46
CA ALA A 10 9.20 -24.76 42.57
C ALA A 10 8.27 -23.54 42.69
N ARG A 11 8.10 -23.01 43.91
CA ARG A 11 7.29 -21.81 44.18
C ARG A 11 7.87 -20.53 43.57
N TRP A 12 9.19 -20.47 43.38
CA TRP A 12 9.87 -19.33 42.73
C TRP A 12 9.95 -19.46 41.20
N LEU A 13 9.83 -20.68 40.66
CA LEU A 13 9.85 -20.93 39.21
C LEU A 13 8.57 -20.41 38.52
N LEU A 14 7.41 -20.51 39.17
CA LEU A 14 6.13 -20.03 38.63
C LEU A 14 6.10 -18.51 38.34
N PRO A 15 6.48 -17.61 39.28
CA PRO A 15 6.53 -16.18 39.01
C PRO A 15 7.65 -15.77 38.03
N LEU A 16 8.80 -16.47 38.04
CA LEU A 16 9.88 -16.22 37.05
C LEU A 16 9.43 -16.53 35.62
N LEU A 17 8.71 -17.64 35.45
CA LEU A 17 8.16 -18.04 34.16
C LEU A 17 7.12 -17.01 33.68
N GLY A 18 6.21 -16.59 34.57
CA GLY A 18 5.24 -15.54 34.28
C GLY A 18 5.87 -14.21 33.84
N PHE A 19 6.92 -13.75 34.54
CA PHE A 19 7.67 -12.55 34.17
C PHE A 19 8.40 -12.69 32.82
N SER A 20 8.94 -13.88 32.54
CA SER A 20 9.67 -14.16 31.30
C SER A 20 8.73 -14.18 30.08
N LEU A 21 7.52 -14.76 30.22
CA LEU A 21 6.48 -14.71 29.18
C LEU A 21 5.92 -13.29 28.98
N ALA A 22 5.69 -12.54 30.07
CA ALA A 22 5.22 -11.16 29.99
C ALA A 22 6.25 -10.23 29.32
N GLY A 23 7.53 -10.37 29.64
CA GLY A 23 8.62 -9.59 29.03
C GLY A 23 8.79 -9.84 27.52
N CYS A 24 8.53 -11.06 27.06
CA CYS A 24 8.60 -11.41 25.64
C CYS A 24 7.47 -10.76 24.84
N GLY A 25 6.24 -10.79 25.36
CA GLY A 25 5.09 -10.18 24.70
C GLY A 25 5.17 -8.65 24.60
N VAL A 26 5.71 -7.98 25.62
CA VAL A 26 5.87 -6.51 25.63
C VAL A 26 6.93 -6.05 24.62
N THR A 27 8.07 -6.74 24.54
CA THR A 27 9.14 -6.39 23.58
C THR A 27 8.73 -6.68 22.13
N GLN A 28 7.98 -7.77 21.90
CA GLN A 28 7.35 -8.04 20.60
C GLN A 28 6.36 -6.93 20.22
N GLY A 29 5.46 -6.55 21.12
CA GLY A 29 4.47 -5.49 20.88
C GLY A 29 5.09 -4.13 20.56
N ILE A 30 6.15 -3.71 21.29
CA ILE A 30 6.85 -2.45 21.00
C ILE A 30 7.56 -2.50 19.65
N THR A 31 8.19 -3.63 19.32
CA THR A 31 8.89 -3.83 18.04
C THR A 31 7.93 -3.78 16.86
N ASP A 32 6.81 -4.52 16.95
CA ASP A 32 5.78 -4.54 15.91
C ASP A 32 5.08 -3.18 15.77
N GLY A 33 4.80 -2.52 16.88
CA GLY A 33 4.23 -1.16 16.90
C GLY A 33 5.15 -0.14 16.23
N THR A 34 6.45 -0.18 16.52
CA THR A 34 7.45 0.72 15.92
C THR A 34 7.59 0.46 14.42
N LYS A 35 7.63 -0.81 14.00
CA LYS A 35 7.66 -1.20 12.59
C LYS A 35 6.40 -0.74 11.84
N SER A 36 5.24 -0.87 12.47
CA SER A 36 3.96 -0.41 11.92
C SER A 36 3.95 1.12 11.73
N ALA A 37 4.30 1.87 12.77
CA ALA A 37 4.37 3.33 12.72
C ALA A 37 5.38 3.83 11.68
N PHE A 38 6.56 3.21 11.60
CA PHE A 38 7.56 3.54 10.59
C PHE A 38 7.04 3.29 9.16
N ASN A 39 6.43 2.13 8.90
CA ASN A 39 5.86 1.86 7.57
C ASN A 39 4.70 2.79 7.23
N ALA A 40 3.84 3.13 8.19
CA ALA A 40 2.72 4.04 7.96
C ALA A 40 3.18 5.45 7.55
N VAL A 41 4.26 5.95 8.18
CA VAL A 41 4.78 7.30 7.92
C VAL A 41 5.69 7.34 6.70
N PHE A 42 6.60 6.36 6.55
CA PHE A 42 7.68 6.43 5.56
C PHE A 42 7.48 5.50 4.36
N TYR A 43 6.61 4.49 4.46
CA TYR A 43 6.33 3.51 3.40
C TYR A 43 4.82 3.41 3.13
N LYS A 44 4.25 4.52 2.66
CA LYS A 44 2.82 4.58 2.32
C LYS A 44 2.51 3.64 1.14
N LYS A 45 1.99 2.45 1.44
CA LYS A 45 1.56 1.47 0.44
C LYS A 45 0.20 1.85 -0.13
N ILE A 46 0.18 2.49 -1.30
CA ILE A 46 -1.07 2.75 -2.04
C ILE A 46 -1.51 1.43 -2.69
N LYS A 47 -2.62 0.84 -2.20
CA LYS A 47 -3.18 -0.42 -2.73
C LYS A 47 -4.34 -0.21 -3.71
N VAL A 48 -5.07 0.89 -3.53
CA VAL A 48 -6.24 1.24 -4.34
C VAL A 48 -6.00 2.63 -4.90
N LEU A 49 -6.12 2.75 -6.22
CA LEU A 49 -6.07 4.02 -6.93
C LEU A 49 -7.50 4.42 -7.26
N HIS A 50 -7.97 5.49 -6.64
CA HIS A 50 -9.26 6.11 -6.98
C HIS A 50 -9.01 7.18 -8.03
N LEU A 51 -9.66 7.05 -9.19
CA LEU A 51 -9.62 8.02 -10.27
C LEU A 51 -11.04 8.50 -10.52
N ASP A 52 -11.21 9.81 -10.63
CA ASP A 52 -12.47 10.45 -11.02
C ASP A 52 -12.19 11.31 -12.25
N PHE A 53 -13.00 11.13 -13.29
CA PHE A 53 -12.85 11.84 -14.56
C PHE A 53 -14.11 12.67 -14.80
N THR A 54 -13.96 13.98 -14.77
CA THR A 54 -15.03 14.91 -15.12
C THR A 54 -14.72 15.55 -16.47
N ALA A 55 -15.60 15.35 -17.44
CA ALA A 55 -15.51 15.98 -18.74
C ALA A 55 -15.93 17.47 -18.66
N ARG A 56 -15.33 18.31 -19.50
CA ARG A 56 -15.84 19.66 -19.76
C ARG A 56 -16.99 19.58 -20.77
N GLU A 57 -17.84 20.60 -20.77
CA GLU A 57 -18.96 20.77 -21.72
C GLU A 57 -18.52 20.64 -23.19
N ALA A 58 -17.39 21.26 -23.55
CA ALA A 58 -16.77 21.11 -24.87
C ALA A 58 -15.56 20.17 -24.79
N LEU A 59 -15.72 18.95 -25.30
CA LEU A 59 -14.71 17.90 -25.30
C LEU A 59 -14.56 17.26 -26.69
N ASN A 60 -13.33 16.93 -27.09
CA ASN A 60 -13.02 16.24 -28.34
C ASN A 60 -13.66 16.86 -29.61
N THR A 61 -13.70 18.20 -29.66
CA THR A 61 -14.29 18.98 -30.76
C THR A 61 -13.37 19.00 -31.99
N ASP A 62 -13.91 18.82 -33.20
CA ASP A 62 -13.20 19.04 -34.46
C ASP A 62 -13.21 20.51 -34.88
N SER A 63 -12.05 21.15 -34.88
CA SER A 63 -11.89 22.57 -35.27
C SER A 63 -12.10 22.86 -36.76
N ARG A 64 -12.19 21.81 -37.59
CA ARG A 64 -12.48 21.92 -39.02
C ARG A 64 -13.97 22.07 -39.30
N GLU A 65 -14.82 21.78 -38.33
CA GLU A 65 -16.27 21.92 -38.44
C GLU A 65 -16.74 23.29 -37.94
N SER A 66 -17.64 23.93 -38.70
CA SER A 66 -18.16 25.26 -38.37
C SER A 66 -19.01 25.30 -37.09
N ASN A 67 -19.63 24.18 -36.72
CA ASN A 67 -20.44 24.01 -35.51
C ASN A 67 -20.00 22.74 -34.78
N SER A 68 -18.75 22.75 -34.31
CA SER A 68 -18.16 21.60 -33.66
C SER A 68 -18.90 21.23 -32.37
N LEU A 69 -19.45 20.02 -32.33
CA LEU A 69 -20.12 19.47 -31.15
C LEU A 69 -19.10 18.75 -30.26
N SER A 70 -19.48 18.58 -28.99
CA SER A 70 -18.69 17.75 -28.08
C SER A 70 -18.84 16.28 -28.46
N GLU A 71 -17.72 15.59 -28.61
CA GLU A 71 -17.69 14.17 -28.98
C GLU A 71 -17.17 13.29 -27.84
N PRO A 72 -17.55 12.00 -27.80
CA PRO A 72 -17.00 11.05 -26.82
C PRO A 72 -15.48 10.92 -26.96
N VAL A 73 -14.80 10.71 -25.84
CA VAL A 73 -13.36 10.41 -25.80
C VAL A 73 -13.10 9.13 -25.02
N VAL A 74 -12.18 8.29 -25.52
CA VAL A 74 -11.70 7.10 -24.82
C VAL A 74 -10.48 7.47 -23.99
N VAL A 75 -10.55 7.22 -22.68
CA VAL A 75 -9.43 7.38 -21.75
C VAL A 75 -8.84 6.02 -21.43
N ARG A 76 -7.52 5.86 -21.62
CA ARG A 76 -6.81 4.61 -21.33
C ARG A 76 -5.80 4.87 -20.19
N VAL A 77 -5.96 4.13 -19.09
CA VAL A 77 -5.12 4.27 -17.89
C VAL A 77 -4.05 3.20 -17.89
N TYR A 78 -2.79 3.61 -17.81
CA TYR A 78 -1.64 2.71 -17.80
C TYR A 78 -1.00 2.66 -16.40
N GLN A 79 -0.89 1.46 -15.83
CA GLN A 79 -0.05 1.24 -14.65
C GLN A 79 1.34 0.80 -15.09
N LEU A 80 2.32 1.68 -14.91
CA LEU A 80 3.68 1.47 -15.39
C LEU A 80 4.63 1.21 -14.22
N LYS A 81 5.59 0.30 -14.43
CA LYS A 81 6.72 0.12 -13.49
C LYS A 81 7.76 1.25 -13.62
N ASP A 82 7.92 1.78 -14.83
CA ASP A 82 8.82 2.89 -15.18
C ASP A 82 8.25 3.65 -16.39
N ARG A 83 8.55 4.95 -16.49
CA ARG A 83 8.00 5.85 -17.52
C ARG A 83 8.81 5.95 -18.82
N LYS A 84 10.05 5.43 -18.87
CA LYS A 84 10.99 5.74 -19.96
C LYS A 84 10.52 5.31 -21.35
N THR A 85 9.86 4.15 -21.44
CA THR A 85 9.33 3.67 -22.72
C THR A 85 8.11 4.50 -23.11
N PHE A 86 7.14 4.66 -22.20
CA PHE A 86 5.92 5.42 -22.44
C PHE A 86 6.19 6.84 -22.94
N ASP A 87 7.14 7.55 -22.32
CA ASP A 87 7.52 8.92 -22.70
C ASP A 87 8.13 9.02 -24.11
N LYS A 88 8.69 7.92 -24.63
CA LYS A 88 9.31 7.85 -25.96
C LYS A 88 8.35 7.30 -27.03
N THR A 89 7.27 6.65 -26.61
CA THR A 89 6.28 6.05 -27.51
C THR A 89 5.37 7.13 -28.07
N VAL A 90 5.19 7.14 -29.40
CA VAL A 90 4.26 8.08 -30.04
C VAL A 90 2.81 7.58 -29.97
N TYR A 91 1.85 8.49 -30.09
CA TYR A 91 0.42 8.20 -29.94
C TYR A 91 -0.06 7.01 -30.79
N GLN A 92 0.36 6.94 -32.05
CA GLN A 92 0.00 5.85 -32.96
C GLN A 92 0.46 4.47 -32.46
N GLN A 93 1.66 4.40 -31.87
CA GLN A 93 2.19 3.16 -31.29
C GLN A 93 1.39 2.77 -30.03
N LEU A 94 1.04 3.75 -29.18
CA LEU A 94 0.19 3.51 -28.01
C LEU A 94 -1.22 3.00 -28.37
N LEU A 95 -1.72 3.36 -29.55
CA LEU A 95 -3.00 2.88 -30.06
C LEU A 95 -2.92 1.46 -30.61
N GLN A 96 -1.82 1.11 -31.29
CA GLN A 96 -1.61 -0.18 -31.95
C GLN A 96 -1.34 -1.32 -30.96
N ASP A 97 -0.62 -1.06 -29.86
CA ASP A 97 -0.33 -2.07 -28.81
C ASP A 97 -1.58 -2.49 -27.98
N GLY A 98 -2.79 -2.11 -28.44
CA GLY A 98 -4.07 -2.40 -27.81
C GLY A 98 -4.89 -3.50 -28.48
N GLY A 99 -4.23 -4.48 -29.13
CA GLY A 99 -4.84 -5.67 -29.74
C GLY A 99 -3.91 -6.88 -29.70
#